data_AF-A0A932ZSR6-F1
#
_entry.id   AF-A0A932ZSR6-F1
#
_cell.length_a   1.000
_cell.length_b   1.000
_cell.length_c   1.000
_cell.angle_alpha   90.00
_cell.angle_beta   90.00
_cell.angle_gamma   90.00
#
_symmetry.space_group_name_H-M   'P 1'
#
loop_
_entity.id
_entity.type
_entity.pdbx_description
1 polymer ?
#
loop_
_entity_poly.entity_id
_entity_poly.type
_entity_poly.pdbx_seq_one_letter_code
_entity_poly.pdbx_strand_id
1 'polypeptide(L)'
;RLLDRIAEAAGEAVAGATVRTVGRRRGVSDRIGDLDGAIARRRIVVLDYYSQRRDEASRRAVRPYGIAQEDGAWYLVAHCERDDAVRTFRIDRIRRVEPTSRAFPLPDGLDWRGTVSSGLYRPSRADRTVRLRLGTRLETWAREHLPAGSLRRAPGGAFLHEFPSAYPDSVARWVVGLGPDAEVLGPPEFRAAVRRHCEKVLKAHAARGAR
;
A
#
# COMPACT_ATOMS: atom_id res chain seq x y z
N ARG A 1 41.35 11.02 26.06
CA ARG A 1 42.36 10.01 26.46
C ARG A 1 41.84 8.57 26.63
N LEU A 2 40.53 8.31 26.79
CA LEU A 2 39.95 6.96 26.57
C LEU A 2 39.23 6.84 25.21
N LEU A 3 38.71 7.95 24.67
CA LEU A 3 38.06 7.99 23.35
C LEU A 3 39.06 7.95 22.18
N ASP A 4 40.28 8.45 22.37
CA ASP A 4 41.29 8.48 21.31
C ASP A 4 41.88 7.09 21.00
N ARG A 5 41.86 6.15 21.98
CA ARG A 5 42.36 4.78 21.79
C ARG A 5 41.40 3.84 21.07
N ILE A 6 40.10 4.15 21.06
CA ILE A 6 39.09 3.31 20.36
C ILE A 6 39.09 3.60 18.85
N ALA A 7 39.43 4.82 18.44
CA ALA A 7 39.55 5.19 17.03
C ALA A 7 40.75 4.52 16.34
N GLU A 8 41.86 4.32 17.06
CA GLU A 8 43.08 3.73 16.52
C GLU A 8 43.00 2.20 16.37
N ALA A 9 42.24 1.53 17.25
CA ALA A 9 42.06 0.06 17.21
C ALA A 9 41.06 -0.43 16.12
N ALA A 10 40.30 0.48 15.49
CA ALA A 10 39.38 0.13 14.41
C ALA A 10 40.02 0.22 13.01
N GLY A 11 41.25 0.73 12.91
CA GLY A 11 41.92 1.05 11.66
C GLY A 11 42.61 -0.11 10.93
N GLU A 12 42.87 -1.25 11.58
CA GLU A 12 43.83 -2.24 11.02
C GLU A 12 43.29 -3.64 10.71
N ALA A 13 42.00 -3.92 10.85
CA ALA A 13 41.50 -5.30 10.71
C ALA A 13 40.40 -5.52 9.67
N VAL A 14 40.50 -4.94 8.46
CA VAL A 14 39.75 -5.47 7.29
C VAL A 14 40.51 -5.31 5.96
N ALA A 15 41.80 -5.63 5.92
CA ALA A 15 42.50 -5.87 4.66
C ALA A 15 42.37 -7.35 4.30
N GLY A 16 41.39 -7.72 3.47
CA GLY A 16 41.32 -9.06 2.88
C GLY A 16 39.95 -9.65 2.54
N ALA A 17 38.84 -8.99 2.87
CA ALA A 17 37.52 -9.48 2.47
C ALA A 17 37.14 -8.96 1.08
N THR A 18 37.30 -9.78 0.04
CA THR A 18 36.59 -9.57 -1.23
C THR A 18 35.09 -9.66 -0.98
N VAL A 19 34.46 -8.50 -0.73
CA VAL A 19 33.00 -8.37 -0.73
C VAL A 19 32.52 -8.62 -2.15
N ARG A 20 32.04 -9.84 -2.42
CA ARG A 20 31.21 -10.09 -3.61
C ARG A 20 29.87 -9.40 -3.34
N THR A 21 29.71 -8.19 -3.86
CA THR A 21 28.44 -7.46 -3.82
C THR A 21 27.39 -8.26 -4.58
N VAL A 22 26.63 -9.09 -3.87
CA VAL A 22 25.39 -9.66 -4.39
C VAL A 22 24.47 -8.47 -4.63
N GLY A 23 24.24 -8.11 -5.90
CA GLY A 23 23.42 -6.97 -6.28
C GLY A 23 22.10 -6.98 -5.50
N ARG A 24 21.86 -5.92 -4.71
CA ARG A 24 20.66 -5.77 -3.88
C ARG A 24 19.44 -5.97 -4.79
N ARG A 25 18.68 -7.06 -4.59
CA ARG A 25 17.37 -7.23 -5.23
C ARG A 25 16.52 -6.03 -4.80
N ARG A 26 16.23 -5.11 -5.73
CA ARG A 26 15.42 -3.93 -5.41
C ARG A 26 14.06 -4.35 -4.87
N GLY A 27 13.68 -3.77 -3.73
CA GLY A 27 12.43 -4.05 -3.03
C GLY A 27 11.25 -3.23 -3.55
N VAL A 28 10.06 -3.44 -2.99
CA VAL A 28 8.87 -2.63 -3.32
C VAL A 28 9.11 -1.14 -2.97
N SER A 29 9.78 -0.86 -1.85
CA SER A 29 10.12 0.50 -1.43
C SER A 29 11.01 1.26 -2.43
N ASP A 30 11.99 0.59 -3.03
CA ASP A 30 12.86 1.22 -4.04
C ASP A 30 12.05 1.62 -5.29
N ARG A 31 11.10 0.77 -5.71
CA ARG A 31 10.22 1.04 -6.84
C ARG A 31 9.24 2.18 -6.56
N ILE A 32 8.74 2.28 -5.33
CA ILE A 32 7.89 3.41 -4.91
C ILE A 32 8.68 4.71 -5.06
N GLY A 33 9.92 4.78 -4.55
CA GLY A 33 10.76 5.96 -4.70
C GLY A 33 11.04 6.34 -6.17
N ASP A 34 11.33 5.36 -7.02
CA ASP A 34 11.53 5.59 -8.46
C ASP A 34 10.25 6.14 -9.13
N LEU A 35 9.08 5.61 -8.75
CA LEU A 35 7.78 6.03 -9.30
C LEU A 35 7.35 7.41 -8.77
N ASP A 36 7.53 7.71 -7.49
CA ASP A 36 7.26 9.02 -6.90
C ASP A 36 8.11 10.11 -7.58
N GLY A 37 9.39 9.81 -7.81
CA GLY A 37 10.28 10.70 -8.55
C GLY A 37 9.84 10.95 -9.99
N ALA A 38 9.18 9.97 -10.62
CA ALA A 38 8.63 10.13 -11.97
C ALA A 38 7.30 10.89 -11.97
N ILE A 39 6.43 10.66 -10.98
CA ILE A 39 5.17 11.41 -10.77
C ILE A 39 5.46 12.90 -10.57
N ALA A 40 6.36 13.21 -9.63
CA ALA A 40 6.72 14.60 -9.30
C ALA A 40 7.26 15.37 -10.50
N ARG A 41 8.04 14.69 -11.35
CA ARG A 41 8.64 15.27 -12.57
C ARG A 41 7.77 15.10 -13.82
N ARG A 42 6.59 14.51 -13.69
CA ARG A 42 5.67 14.19 -14.79
C ARG A 42 6.37 13.48 -15.94
N ARG A 43 7.19 12.47 -15.62
CA ARG A 43 7.95 11.68 -16.58
C ARG A 43 7.24 10.38 -16.89
N ILE A 44 7.19 10.05 -18.18
CA ILE A 44 6.71 8.74 -18.64
C ILE A 44 7.70 7.69 -18.15
N VAL A 45 7.19 6.57 -17.64
CA VAL A 45 7.99 5.43 -17.20
C VAL A 45 7.67 4.22 -18.05
N VAL A 46 8.68 3.42 -18.35
CA VAL A 46 8.52 2.10 -18.95
C VAL A 46 8.60 1.06 -17.84
N LEU A 47 7.56 0.24 -17.75
CA LEU A 47 7.42 -0.83 -16.76
C LEU A 47 7.65 -2.17 -17.43
N ASP A 48 8.54 -2.98 -16.85
CA ASP A 48 8.55 -4.42 -17.10
C ASP A 48 7.58 -5.06 -16.11
N TYR A 49 6.36 -5.34 -16.57
CA TYR A 49 5.26 -5.78 -15.72
C TYR A 49 4.88 -7.23 -15.99
N TYR A 50 4.82 -8.04 -14.93
CA TYR A 50 4.35 -9.42 -15.03
C TYR A 50 2.87 -9.52 -14.64
N SER A 51 2.05 -10.02 -15.57
CA SER A 51 0.62 -10.23 -15.35
C SER A 51 0.34 -11.70 -15.02
N GLN A 52 0.07 -12.00 -13.75
CA GLN A 52 -0.34 -13.35 -13.34
C GLN A 52 -1.59 -13.86 -14.07
N ARG A 53 -2.53 -12.97 -14.42
CA ARG A 53 -3.76 -13.36 -15.13
C ARG A 53 -3.53 -13.84 -16.56
N ARG A 54 -2.46 -13.39 -17.20
CA ARG A 54 -2.11 -13.74 -18.58
C ARG A 54 -0.84 -14.59 -18.67
N ASP A 55 -0.22 -14.88 -17.53
CA ASP A 55 1.11 -15.48 -17.41
C ASP A 55 2.18 -14.85 -18.34
N GLU A 56 2.12 -13.54 -18.51
CA GLU A 56 2.93 -12.81 -19.49
C GLU A 56 3.73 -11.69 -18.84
N ALA A 57 5.03 -11.64 -19.17
CA ALA A 57 5.85 -10.47 -18.97
C ALA A 57 5.63 -9.48 -20.10
N SER A 58 5.45 -8.21 -19.76
CA SER A 58 4.98 -7.24 -20.72
C SER A 58 5.57 -5.87 -20.44
N ARG A 59 6.09 -5.22 -21.49
CA ARG A 59 6.65 -3.88 -21.40
C ARG A 59 5.55 -2.85 -21.63
N ARG A 60 5.43 -1.84 -20.75
CA ARG A 60 4.35 -0.85 -20.77
C ARG A 60 4.90 0.55 -20.58
N ALA A 61 4.72 1.43 -21.55
CA ALA A 61 4.93 2.87 -21.35
C ALA A 61 3.68 3.44 -20.68
N VAL A 62 3.87 4.11 -19.53
CA VAL A 62 2.76 4.65 -18.74
C VAL A 62 3.07 6.07 -18.26
N ARG A 63 2.02 6.89 -18.15
CA ARG A 63 2.04 8.23 -17.56
C ARG A 63 1.57 8.11 -16.11
N PRO A 64 2.50 8.10 -15.12
CA PRO A 64 2.15 7.82 -13.73
C PRO A 64 1.44 9.02 -13.09
N TYR A 65 0.28 8.80 -12.50
CA TYR A 65 -0.53 9.86 -11.87
C TYR A 65 -0.41 9.87 -10.36
N GLY A 66 -0.29 8.69 -9.76
CA GLY A 66 -0.11 8.58 -8.32
C GLY A 66 -0.02 7.14 -7.83
N ILE A 67 0.40 7.00 -6.59
CA ILE A 67 0.52 5.72 -5.89
C ILE A 67 -0.59 5.64 -4.83
N ALA A 68 -1.24 4.51 -4.74
CA ALA A 68 -2.25 4.21 -3.73
C ALA A 68 -1.99 2.86 -3.08
N GLN A 69 -2.44 2.70 -1.84
CA GLN A 69 -2.42 1.41 -1.15
C GLN A 69 -3.85 0.87 -1.05
N GLU A 70 -4.03 -0.38 -1.48
CA GLU A 70 -5.31 -1.09 -1.39
C GLU A 70 -5.00 -2.56 -1.07
N ASP A 71 -5.78 -3.19 -0.19
CA ASP A 71 -5.60 -4.60 0.18
C ASP A 71 -4.16 -4.98 0.57
N GLY A 72 -3.45 -4.08 1.28
CA GLY A 72 -2.07 -4.30 1.72
C GLY A 72 -1.05 -4.37 0.58
N ALA A 73 -1.45 -4.03 -0.65
CA ALA A 73 -0.57 -3.93 -1.80
C ALA A 73 -0.52 -2.48 -2.30
N TRP A 74 0.62 -2.11 -2.86
CA TRP A 74 0.81 -0.80 -3.47
C TRP A 74 0.47 -0.88 -4.95
N TYR A 75 -0.26 0.11 -5.44
CA TYR A 75 -0.70 0.25 -6.82
C TYR A 75 -0.24 1.58 -7.38
N LEU A 76 0.23 1.56 -8.61
CA LEU A 76 0.42 2.74 -9.43
C LEU A 76 -0.85 2.95 -10.28
N VAL A 77 -1.43 4.14 -10.21
CA VAL A 77 -2.45 4.59 -11.17
C VAL A 77 -1.74 5.34 -12.29
N ALA A 78 -1.94 4.90 -13.52
CA ALA A 78 -1.28 5.49 -14.67
C ALA A 78 -2.08 5.33 -15.95
N HIS A 79 -1.93 6.26 -16.89
CA HIS A 79 -2.42 6.08 -18.25
C HIS A 79 -1.47 5.18 -19.05
N CYS A 80 -1.96 4.04 -19.49
CA CYS A 80 -1.23 3.07 -20.31
C CYS A 80 -1.32 3.49 -21.77
N GLU A 81 -0.21 3.87 -22.39
CA GLU A 81 -0.22 4.33 -23.79
C GLU A 81 -0.64 3.24 -24.77
N ARG A 82 -0.32 1.98 -24.44
CA ARG A 82 -0.68 0.84 -25.28
C ARG A 82 -2.18 0.56 -25.31
N ASP A 83 -2.85 0.73 -24.17
CA ASP A 83 -4.28 0.44 -24.03
C ASP A 83 -5.13 1.73 -24.14
N ASP A 84 -4.47 2.87 -24.38
CA ASP A 84 -5.02 4.24 -24.38
C ASP A 84 -6.05 4.50 -23.28
N ALA A 85 -5.72 4.07 -22.07
CA ALA A 85 -6.64 4.10 -20.94
C ALA A 85 -5.92 4.20 -19.59
N VAL A 86 -6.61 4.75 -18.60
CA VAL A 86 -6.14 4.71 -17.21
C VAL A 86 -6.25 3.30 -16.65
N ARG A 87 -5.14 2.79 -16.09
CA ARG A 87 -5.00 1.44 -15.54
C ARG A 87 -4.30 1.48 -14.19
N THR A 88 -4.49 0.45 -13.40
CA THR A 88 -3.78 0.22 -12.13
C THR A 88 -2.75 -0.89 -12.29
N PHE A 89 -1.56 -0.71 -11.71
CA PHE A 89 -0.46 -1.66 -11.76
C PHE A 89 0.01 -1.96 -10.34
N ARG A 90 0.01 -3.23 -9.92
CA ARG A 90 0.55 -3.60 -8.62
C ARG A 90 2.07 -3.45 -8.62
N ILE A 91 2.61 -2.67 -7.70
CA ILE A 91 4.03 -2.33 -7.64
C ILE A 91 4.89 -3.57 -7.31
N ASP A 92 4.36 -4.51 -6.53
CA ASP A 92 5.03 -5.80 -6.24
C ASP A 92 5.24 -6.68 -7.49
N ARG A 93 4.45 -6.47 -8.56
CA ARG A 93 4.56 -7.19 -9.85
C ARG A 93 5.39 -6.46 -10.90
N ILE A 94 5.85 -5.25 -10.60
CA ILE A 94 6.76 -4.51 -11.48
C ILE A 94 8.16 -5.08 -11.29
N ARG A 95 8.74 -5.65 -12.34
CA ARG A 95 10.12 -6.17 -12.29
C ARG A 95 11.14 -5.04 -12.37
N ARG A 96 10.88 -4.05 -13.24
CA ARG A 96 11.76 -2.90 -13.49
C ARG A 96 10.94 -1.64 -13.76
N VAL A 97 11.44 -0.50 -13.28
CA VAL A 97 10.96 0.85 -13.59
C VAL A 97 12.07 1.57 -14.35
N GLU A 98 11.76 2.08 -15.54
CA GLU A 98 12.70 2.86 -16.35
C GLU A 98 12.08 4.23 -16.65
N PRO A 99 12.47 5.29 -15.92
CA PRO A 99 12.08 6.65 -16.25
C PRO A 99 12.63 7.05 -17.62
N THR A 100 11.80 7.74 -18.41
CA THR A 100 12.20 8.26 -19.71
C THR A 100 12.45 9.77 -19.66
N SER A 101 13.07 10.30 -20.71
CA SER A 101 13.21 11.75 -20.93
C SER A 101 11.93 12.41 -21.46
N ARG A 102 10.83 11.66 -21.65
CA ARG A 102 9.55 12.19 -22.12
C ARG A 102 8.74 12.69 -20.92
N ALA A 103 8.33 13.96 -20.97
CA ALA A 103 7.35 14.50 -20.04
C ALA A 103 5.92 14.29 -20.57
N PHE A 104 4.93 14.40 -19.70
CA PHE A 104 3.52 14.44 -20.09
C PHE A 104 2.79 15.56 -19.32
N PRO A 105 1.78 16.22 -19.93
CA PRO A 105 0.90 17.12 -19.21
C PRO A 105 -0.06 16.32 -18.33
N LEU A 106 -0.33 16.80 -17.11
CA LEU A 106 -1.42 16.24 -16.31
C LEU A 106 -2.74 16.75 -16.91
N PRO A 107 -3.72 15.90 -17.24
CA PRO A 107 -5.01 16.36 -17.74
C PRO A 107 -5.73 17.22 -16.70
N ASP A 108 -6.32 18.33 -17.15
CA ASP A 108 -7.11 19.21 -16.27
C ASP A 108 -8.29 18.44 -15.66
N GLY A 109 -8.51 18.62 -14.35
CA GLY A 109 -9.60 17.96 -13.64
C GLY A 109 -9.42 16.45 -13.43
N LEU A 110 -8.25 15.86 -13.73
CA LEU A 110 -7.99 14.44 -13.49
C LEU A 110 -8.01 14.11 -11.98
N ASP A 111 -9.11 13.51 -11.52
CA ASP A 111 -9.16 12.85 -10.22
C ASP A 111 -8.69 11.40 -10.33
N TRP A 112 -7.37 11.20 -10.34
CA TRP A 112 -6.80 9.84 -10.35
C TRP A 112 -7.05 9.10 -9.04
N ARG A 113 -7.28 9.81 -7.92
CA ARG A 113 -7.72 9.21 -6.65
C ARG A 113 -9.12 8.61 -6.83
N GLY A 114 -9.96 9.33 -7.58
CA GLY A 114 -11.22 8.88 -8.18
C GLY A 114 -11.11 7.56 -8.94
N THR A 115 -10.00 7.28 -9.62
CA THR A 115 -9.80 6.01 -10.35
C THR A 115 -9.51 4.83 -9.41
N VAL A 116 -8.91 5.08 -8.24
CA VAL A 116 -8.79 4.06 -7.18
C VAL A 116 -10.16 3.82 -6.55
N SER A 117 -10.91 4.90 -6.27
CA SER A 117 -12.25 4.82 -5.68
C SER A 117 -13.36 4.35 -6.63
N SER A 118 -13.14 4.38 -7.95
CA SER A 118 -14.10 3.93 -8.98
C SER A 118 -13.66 2.67 -9.75
N GLY A 119 -12.40 2.25 -9.62
CA GLY A 119 -11.79 1.20 -10.45
C GLY A 119 -11.47 -0.12 -9.75
N LEU A 120 -11.43 -0.15 -8.42
CA LEU A 120 -11.26 -1.39 -7.64
C LEU A 120 -12.36 -1.58 -6.56
N TYR A 121 -12.96 -0.48 -6.11
CA TYR A 121 -14.31 -0.48 -5.55
C TYR A 121 -15.30 0.08 -6.58
N ARG A 122 -16.09 -0.79 -7.23
CA ARG A 122 -17.33 -0.38 -7.89
C ARG A 122 -18.46 -0.68 -6.91
N PRO A 123 -19.36 0.27 -6.60
CA PRO A 123 -20.60 -0.06 -5.92
C PRO A 123 -21.25 -1.26 -6.61
N SER A 124 -21.30 -2.38 -5.94
CA SER A 124 -21.77 -3.66 -6.46
C SER A 124 -22.98 -4.11 -5.66
N ARG A 125 -23.85 -4.94 -6.27
CA ARG A 125 -24.93 -5.59 -5.51
C ARG A 125 -24.41 -6.49 -4.38
N ALA A 126 -23.14 -6.87 -4.42
CA ALA A 126 -22.49 -7.66 -3.38
C ALA A 126 -22.02 -6.81 -2.20
N ASP A 127 -22.04 -5.48 -2.32
CA ASP A 127 -21.61 -4.62 -1.22
C ASP A 127 -22.56 -4.75 -0.04
N ARG A 128 -21.96 -4.67 1.12
CA ARG A 128 -22.65 -4.62 2.39
C ARG A 128 -22.19 -3.39 3.16
N THR A 129 -23.11 -2.78 3.88
CA THR A 129 -22.82 -1.65 4.76
C THR A 129 -22.01 -2.15 5.94
N VAL A 130 -20.70 -1.91 5.90
CA VAL A 130 -19.78 -2.18 7.01
C VAL A 130 -19.98 -1.11 8.07
N ARG A 131 -20.08 -1.54 9.32
CA ARG A 131 -20.20 -0.67 10.49
C ARG A 131 -18.97 -0.83 11.35
N LEU A 132 -18.24 0.25 11.53
CA LEU A 132 -16.98 0.30 12.25
C LEU A 132 -17.10 1.27 13.44
N ARG A 133 -16.86 0.78 14.65
CA ARG A 133 -16.70 1.60 15.85
C ARG A 133 -15.24 2.01 15.98
N LEU A 134 -15.00 3.30 16.22
CA LEU A 134 -13.68 3.88 16.39
C LEU A 134 -13.59 4.60 17.75
N GLY A 135 -12.46 4.47 18.43
CA GLY A 135 -12.14 5.23 19.63
C GLY A 135 -11.91 6.71 19.33
N THR A 136 -12.01 7.55 20.35
CA THR A 136 -11.81 9.01 20.25
C THR A 136 -10.47 9.41 19.65
N ARG A 137 -9.42 8.64 19.95
CA ARG A 137 -8.04 8.88 19.50
C ARG A 137 -7.88 8.80 17.98
N LEU A 138 -8.80 8.11 17.30
CA LEU A 138 -8.74 7.91 15.86
C LEU A 138 -9.54 8.97 15.09
N GLU A 139 -10.22 9.92 15.72
CA GLU A 139 -11.13 10.87 15.02
C GLU A 139 -10.45 11.66 13.89
N THR A 140 -9.30 12.29 14.17
CA THR A 140 -8.57 13.10 13.17
C THR A 140 -8.04 12.21 12.05
N TRP A 141 -7.38 11.10 12.42
CA TRP A 141 -6.86 10.13 11.47
C TRP A 141 -7.98 9.55 10.58
N ALA A 142 -9.14 9.28 11.18
CA ALA A 142 -10.29 8.67 10.52
C ALA A 142 -10.83 9.54 9.37
N ARG A 143 -10.93 10.86 9.58
CA ARG A 143 -11.44 11.78 8.54
C ARG A 143 -10.55 11.83 7.31
N GLU A 144 -9.25 11.61 7.48
CA GLU A 144 -8.26 11.72 6.41
C GLU A 144 -8.00 10.39 5.69
N HIS A 145 -8.14 9.26 6.40
CA HIS A 145 -7.64 7.96 5.92
C HIS A 145 -8.72 6.89 5.75
N LEU A 146 -9.95 7.10 6.24
CA LEU A 146 -11.02 6.11 6.03
C LEU A 146 -11.63 6.20 4.63
N PRO A 147 -12.21 5.09 4.12
CA PRO A 147 -13.06 5.11 2.95
C PRO A 147 -14.17 6.16 3.04
N ALA A 148 -14.63 6.62 1.87
CA ALA A 148 -15.81 7.47 1.80
C ALA A 148 -17.01 6.76 2.42
N GLY A 149 -17.70 7.44 3.34
CA GLY A 149 -18.80 6.88 4.10
C GLY A 149 -19.36 7.89 5.10
N SER A 150 -20.31 7.47 5.91
CA SER A 150 -20.82 8.31 7.00
C SER A 150 -19.91 8.16 8.22
N LEU A 151 -19.67 9.26 8.94
CA LEU A 151 -18.95 9.27 10.21
C LEU A 151 -19.76 10.08 11.21
N ARG A 152 -20.18 9.44 12.30
CA ARG A 152 -21.07 10.05 13.32
C ARG A 152 -20.54 9.80 14.71
N ARG A 153 -20.78 10.73 15.63
CA ARG A 153 -20.49 10.50 17.06
C ARG A 153 -21.47 9.48 17.62
N ALA A 154 -20.96 8.59 18.46
CA ALA A 154 -21.69 7.61 19.23
C ALA A 154 -21.56 7.91 20.74
N PRO A 155 -22.43 7.32 21.59
CA PRO A 155 -22.32 7.47 23.04
C PRO A 155 -20.93 7.08 23.57
N GLY A 156 -20.45 7.78 24.61
CA GLY A 156 -19.13 7.53 25.19
C GLY A 156 -17.95 8.11 24.40
N GLY A 157 -18.21 9.00 23.43
CA GLY A 157 -17.17 9.67 22.64
C GLY A 157 -16.62 8.84 21.49
N ALA A 158 -17.07 7.60 21.33
CA ALA A 158 -16.71 6.78 20.16
C ALA A 158 -17.30 7.36 18.87
N PHE A 159 -16.78 6.92 17.73
CA PHE A 159 -17.31 7.25 16.41
C PHE A 159 -17.84 6.00 15.75
N LEU A 160 -18.95 6.14 15.04
CA LEU A 160 -19.48 5.12 14.15
C LEU A 160 -19.20 5.55 12.71
N HIS A 161 -18.44 4.73 12.00
CA HIS A 161 -18.20 4.87 10.58
C HIS A 161 -18.97 3.81 9.82
N GLU A 162 -19.75 4.23 8.83
CA GLU A 162 -20.45 3.32 7.93
C GLU A 162 -20.00 3.55 6.50
N PHE A 163 -19.52 2.49 5.86
CA PHE A 163 -19.05 2.54 4.49
C PHE A 163 -19.39 1.23 3.78
N PRO A 164 -19.65 1.27 2.47
CA PRO A 164 -20.00 0.07 1.73
C PRO A 164 -18.73 -0.68 1.29
N SER A 165 -18.76 -2.02 1.38
CA SER A 165 -17.66 -2.90 0.96
C SER A 165 -18.18 -4.29 0.61
N ALA A 166 -17.54 -4.95 -0.36
CA ALA A 166 -17.75 -6.37 -0.69
C ALA A 166 -16.57 -7.26 -0.24
N TYR A 167 -15.58 -6.70 0.47
CA TYR A 167 -14.29 -7.36 0.69
C TYR A 167 -13.93 -7.48 2.18
N PRO A 168 -14.39 -8.54 2.87
CA PRO A 168 -14.12 -8.75 4.28
C PRO A 168 -12.64 -8.80 4.68
N ASP A 169 -11.78 -9.49 3.92
CA ASP A 169 -10.37 -9.66 4.29
C ASP A 169 -9.55 -8.37 4.12
N SER A 170 -9.94 -7.52 3.17
CA SER A 170 -9.39 -6.17 3.02
C SER A 170 -9.70 -5.31 4.24
N VAL A 171 -10.97 -5.34 4.64
CA VAL A 171 -11.44 -4.65 5.84
C VAL A 171 -10.88 -5.27 7.13
N ALA A 172 -10.40 -6.50 7.10
CA ALA A 172 -9.72 -7.06 8.25
C ALA A 172 -8.30 -6.49 8.42
N ARG A 173 -7.53 -6.40 7.33
CA ARG A 173 -6.10 -6.06 7.38
C ARG A 173 -5.83 -4.67 7.96
N TRP A 174 -6.58 -3.66 7.52
CA TRP A 174 -6.45 -2.29 8.05
C TRP A 174 -6.95 -2.18 9.50
N VAL A 175 -8.12 -2.76 9.86
CA VAL A 175 -8.67 -2.73 11.23
C VAL A 175 -7.73 -3.38 12.23
N VAL A 176 -7.11 -4.50 11.87
CA VAL A 176 -6.11 -5.16 12.74
C VAL A 176 -4.94 -4.21 13.06
N GLY A 177 -4.52 -3.38 12.10
CA GLY A 177 -3.47 -2.39 12.31
C GLY A 177 -3.87 -1.23 13.24
N LEU A 178 -5.16 -0.95 13.38
CA LEU A 178 -5.70 0.05 14.31
C LEU A 178 -5.81 -0.47 15.75
N GLY A 179 -5.56 -1.77 15.96
CA GLY A 179 -5.58 -2.38 17.27
C GLY A 179 -6.96 -2.28 17.95
N PRO A 180 -7.01 -2.19 19.30
CA PRO A 180 -8.26 -2.24 20.06
C PRO A 180 -9.14 -0.99 19.91
N ASP A 181 -8.60 0.09 19.33
CA ASP A 181 -9.33 1.34 19.10
C ASP A 181 -10.29 1.25 17.89
N ALA A 182 -10.29 0.14 17.14
CA ALA A 182 -11.21 -0.08 16.03
C ALA A 182 -11.92 -1.44 16.15
N GLU A 183 -13.24 -1.45 15.96
CA GLU A 183 -14.05 -2.66 16.06
C GLU A 183 -15.10 -2.72 14.95
N VAL A 184 -15.09 -3.80 14.18
CA VAL A 184 -16.14 -4.08 13.19
C VAL A 184 -17.38 -4.62 13.91
N LEU A 185 -18.49 -3.90 13.81
CA LEU A 185 -19.79 -4.26 14.38
C LEU A 185 -20.60 -5.16 13.45
N GLY A 186 -20.35 -5.10 12.15
CA GLY A 186 -20.96 -5.96 11.15
C GLY A 186 -20.69 -5.49 9.72
N PRO A 187 -21.11 -6.26 8.71
CA PRO A 187 -21.79 -7.56 8.80
C PRO A 187 -20.94 -8.71 9.39
N PRO A 188 -21.54 -9.87 9.74
CA PRO A 188 -20.84 -10.99 10.38
C PRO A 188 -19.60 -11.49 9.64
N GLU A 189 -19.63 -11.51 8.31
CA GLU A 189 -18.51 -11.94 7.47
C GLU A 189 -17.28 -11.04 7.63
N PHE A 190 -17.47 -9.74 7.86
CA PHE A 190 -16.40 -8.79 8.14
C PHE A 190 -15.80 -9.00 9.53
N ARG A 191 -16.66 -9.28 10.53
CA ARG A 191 -16.20 -9.66 11.88
C ARG A 191 -15.39 -10.95 11.86
N ALA A 192 -15.86 -11.95 11.12
CA ALA A 192 -15.16 -13.22 10.94
C ALA A 192 -13.80 -13.02 10.27
N ALA A 193 -13.70 -12.13 9.27
CA ALA A 193 -12.44 -11.82 8.61
C ALA A 193 -11.43 -11.15 9.55
N VAL A 194 -11.86 -10.19 10.39
CA VAL A 194 -11.02 -9.58 11.43
C VAL A 194 -10.48 -10.64 12.38
N ARG A 195 -11.36 -11.50 12.90
CA ARG A 195 -10.97 -12.61 13.79
C ARG A 195 -9.90 -13.50 13.17
N ARG A 196 -10.12 -13.98 11.94
CA ARG A 196 -9.14 -14.80 11.21
C ARG A 196 -7.79 -14.11 11.04
N HIS A 197 -7.78 -12.80 10.80
CA HIS A 197 -6.53 -12.06 10.67
C HIS A 197 -5.81 -11.92 12.01
N CYS A 198 -6.53 -11.60 13.10
CA CYS A 198 -5.96 -11.59 14.44
C CYS A 198 -5.34 -12.94 14.80
N GLU A 199 -6.02 -14.06 14.51
CA GLU A 199 -5.49 -15.41 14.74
C GLU A 199 -4.19 -15.67 13.97
N LYS A 200 -4.10 -15.22 12.71
CA LYS A 200 -2.87 -15.32 11.91
C LYS A 200 -1.73 -14.50 12.51
N VAL A 201 -2.02 -13.28 12.98
CA VAL A 201 -1.04 -12.44 13.67
C VAL A 201 -0.57 -13.13 14.95
N LEU A 202 -1.48 -13.57 15.81
CA LEU A 202 -1.15 -14.28 17.04
C LEU A 202 -0.28 -15.52 16.77
N LYS A 203 -0.64 -16.34 15.77
CA LYS A 203 0.14 -17.51 15.36
C LYS A 203 1.55 -17.15 14.89
N ALA A 204 1.69 -16.09 14.09
CA ALA A 204 2.99 -15.64 13.58
C ALA A 204 3.93 -15.15 14.70
N HIS A 205 3.37 -14.55 15.75
CA HIS A 205 4.13 -14.02 16.88
C HIS A 205 4.32 -15.02 18.03
N ALA A 206 3.46 -16.04 18.17
CA ALA A 206 3.63 -17.12 19.14
C ALA A 206 4.91 -17.93 18.89
N ALA A 207 5.33 -18.10 17.64
CA ALA A 207 6.49 -18.90 17.26
C ALA A 207 7.86 -18.28 17.60
N ARG A 208 7.91 -17.01 18.04
CA ARG A 208 9.17 -16.29 18.31
C ARG A 208 9.48 -16.07 19.80
N GLY A 209 8.59 -16.45 20.70
CA GLY A 209 8.76 -16.27 22.15
C GLY A 209 9.35 -17.47 22.91
N ALA A 210 9.81 -18.52 22.21
CA ALA A 210 10.32 -19.76 22.80
C ALA A 210 11.84 -19.97 22.59
N ARG A 211 12.63 -18.90 22.64
CA ARG A 211 14.10 -18.98 22.67
C ARG A 211 14.67 -18.04 23.71
#